data_AF-A0ABD6A463-F1
#
_entry.id   AF-A0ABD6A463-F1
#
_cell.length_a   1.000
_cell.length_b   1.000
_cell.length_c   1.000
_cell.angle_alpha   90.00
_cell.angle_beta   90.00
_cell.angle_gamma   90.00
#
_symmetry.space_group_name_H-M   'P 1'
#
loop_
_entity.id
_entity.type
_entity.pdbx_description
1 polymer ?
#
loop_
_entity_poly.entity_id
_entity_poly.type
_entity_poly.pdbx_seq_one_letter_code
_entity_poly.pdbx_strand_id
1 'polypeptide(L)'
;MAVTDSSTTPDSENEHQDQGDVRAKRAREDDMDVALVHRGGCYEVDSASGNTYEVDLLDETCTCPDHQNPETPTPCKHLQRVQLELDAGLIPRPDGRLPEIALSEHSLDDKSGAHLMATLGTRIREREERIATLQAEIQALQFVCDVVDAVGDGEEFELKQILSDEYGPASRL
;
A
#
# COMPACT_ATOMS: atom_id res chain seq x y z
N MET A 1 -44.70 -44.16 -16.37
CA MET A 1 -43.61 -43.86 -17.32
C MET A 1 -43.27 -42.40 -17.13
N ALA A 2 -42.04 -42.12 -16.69
CA ALA A 2 -41.51 -40.77 -16.46
C ALA A 2 -40.70 -40.36 -17.68
N VAL A 3 -40.85 -39.12 -18.14
CA VAL A 3 -39.78 -38.36 -18.81
C VAL A 3 -39.90 -36.91 -18.36
N THR A 4 -38.84 -36.43 -17.73
CA THR A 4 -38.55 -35.03 -17.44
C THR A 4 -37.55 -34.59 -18.51
N ASP A 5 -37.82 -33.51 -19.23
CA ASP A 5 -36.76 -32.82 -19.99
C ASP A 5 -36.40 -31.54 -19.26
N SER A 6 -35.19 -31.58 -18.71
CA SER A 6 -34.43 -30.46 -18.18
C SER A 6 -33.90 -29.63 -19.34
N SER A 7 -34.25 -28.35 -19.41
CA SER A 7 -33.57 -27.39 -20.28
C SER A 7 -32.56 -26.60 -19.47
N THR A 8 -31.29 -27.00 -19.59
CA THR A 8 -30.11 -26.27 -19.12
C THR A 8 -29.81 -25.13 -20.10
N THR A 9 -29.78 -23.88 -19.61
CA THR A 9 -29.39 -22.69 -20.37
C THR A 9 -27.86 -22.52 -20.36
N PRO A 10 -27.17 -22.44 -21.52
CA PRO A 10 -25.71 -22.29 -21.58
C PRO A 10 -25.21 -20.85 -21.82
N ASP A 11 -26.07 -19.83 -21.82
CA ASP A 11 -25.69 -18.49 -22.32
C ASP A 11 -24.88 -17.62 -21.35
N SER A 12 -24.94 -17.84 -20.03
CA SER A 12 -24.30 -16.92 -19.08
C SER A 12 -22.77 -17.01 -19.04
N GLU A 13 -22.19 -18.20 -19.22
CA GLU A 13 -20.73 -18.39 -19.08
C GLU A 13 -19.93 -17.70 -20.21
N ASN A 14 -20.51 -17.60 -21.40
CA ASN A 14 -19.85 -17.06 -22.60
C ASN A 14 -19.84 -15.51 -22.61
N GLU A 15 -20.88 -14.87 -22.07
CA GLU A 15 -20.96 -13.40 -21.95
C GLU A 15 -19.98 -12.85 -20.89
N HIS A 16 -19.75 -13.60 -19.80
CA HIS A 16 -18.78 -13.21 -18.78
C HIS A 16 -17.32 -13.30 -19.26
N GLN A 17 -17.01 -14.27 -20.13
CA GLN A 17 -15.69 -14.41 -20.74
C GLN A 17 -15.39 -13.28 -21.72
N ASP A 18 -16.33 -12.93 -22.62
CA ASP A 18 -16.18 -11.83 -23.57
C ASP A 18 -15.98 -10.48 -22.86
N GLN A 19 -16.71 -10.25 -21.77
CA GLN A 19 -16.55 -9.06 -20.93
C GLN A 19 -15.22 -8.98 -20.17
N GLY A 20 -14.62 -10.12 -19.81
CA GLY A 20 -13.28 -10.20 -19.23
C GLY A 20 -12.20 -9.85 -20.26
N ASP A 21 -12.32 -10.39 -21.48
CA ASP A 21 -11.39 -10.15 -22.58
C ASP A 21 -11.39 -8.68 -23.04
N VAL A 22 -12.56 -8.02 -23.08
CA VAL A 22 -12.65 -6.58 -23.37
C VAL A 22 -11.98 -5.74 -22.28
N ARG A 23 -12.07 -6.13 -21.01
CA ARG A 23 -11.43 -5.42 -19.89
C ARG A 23 -9.92 -5.60 -19.89
N ALA A 24 -9.44 -6.81 -20.17
CA ALA A 24 -8.01 -7.08 -20.35
C ALA A 24 -7.41 -6.29 -21.50
N LYS A 25 -8.17 -6.11 -22.58
CA LYS A 25 -7.77 -5.24 -23.69
C LYS A 25 -7.63 -3.79 -23.25
N ARG A 26 -8.62 -3.25 -22.52
CA ARG A 26 -8.55 -1.86 -22.00
C ARG A 26 -7.44 -1.65 -20.99
N ALA A 27 -7.15 -2.63 -20.14
CA ALA A 27 -6.00 -2.57 -19.25
C ALA A 27 -4.68 -2.40 -20.03
N ARG A 28 -4.57 -2.93 -21.25
CA ARG A 28 -3.38 -2.74 -22.10
C ARG A 28 -3.37 -1.42 -22.87
N GLU A 29 -4.54 -1.00 -23.35
CA GLU A 29 -4.67 0.09 -24.32
C GLU A 29 -4.98 1.47 -23.71
N ASP A 30 -5.68 1.52 -22.58
CA ASP A 30 -5.99 2.79 -21.91
C ASP A 30 -4.70 3.42 -21.36
N ASP A 31 -4.59 4.73 -21.50
CA ASP A 31 -3.49 5.51 -20.92
C ASP A 31 -3.65 5.53 -19.39
N MET A 32 -2.74 4.86 -18.69
CA MET A 32 -2.75 4.74 -17.25
C MET A 32 -1.33 4.77 -16.72
N ASP A 33 -1.10 5.59 -15.71
CA ASP A 33 0.16 5.66 -14.99
C ASP A 33 0.04 4.90 -13.67
N VAL A 34 1.04 4.06 -13.37
CA VAL A 34 1.06 3.22 -12.17
C VAL A 34 2.27 3.56 -11.31
N ALA A 35 2.01 3.86 -10.04
CA ALA A 35 3.05 4.18 -9.06
C ALA A 35 2.93 3.31 -7.80
N LEU A 36 4.04 2.82 -7.27
CA LEU A 36 4.05 2.14 -5.97
C LEU A 36 3.95 3.20 -4.86
N VAL A 37 2.89 3.12 -4.03
CA VAL A 37 2.65 4.09 -2.93
C VAL A 37 3.54 3.77 -1.74
N HIS A 38 3.57 2.51 -1.33
CA HIS A 38 4.42 2.04 -0.25
C HIS A 38 4.81 0.57 -0.45
N ARG A 39 5.88 0.17 0.28
CA ARG A 39 6.26 -1.24 0.37
C ARG A 39 5.06 -2.04 0.89
N GLY A 40 4.85 -3.23 0.32
CA GLY A 40 3.66 -4.05 0.61
C GLY A 40 2.71 -4.22 -0.57
N GLY A 41 3.03 -3.67 -1.75
CA GLY A 41 2.27 -3.96 -2.96
C GLY A 41 0.97 -3.16 -3.13
N CYS A 42 0.89 -1.99 -2.51
CA CYS A 42 -0.16 -1.02 -2.77
C CYS A 42 0.30 -0.03 -3.85
N TYR A 43 -0.47 0.05 -4.93
CA TYR A 43 -0.19 0.86 -6.10
C TYR A 43 -1.28 1.89 -6.30
N GLU A 44 -0.90 3.04 -6.83
CA GLU A 44 -1.77 4.10 -7.28
C GLU A 44 -1.84 4.01 -8.81
N VAL A 45 -3.06 4.02 -9.35
CA VAL A 45 -3.32 3.97 -10.78
C VAL A 45 -4.07 5.24 -11.17
N ASP A 46 -3.38 6.12 -11.87
CA ASP A 46 -3.98 7.27 -12.52
C ASP A 46 -4.64 6.82 -13.81
N SER A 47 -5.97 6.83 -13.82
CA SER A 47 -6.74 6.40 -14.98
C SER A 47 -6.80 7.48 -16.06
N ALA A 48 -6.99 7.08 -17.32
CA ALA A 48 -7.29 7.99 -18.44
C ALA A 48 -8.48 8.95 -18.18
N SER A 49 -9.36 8.63 -17.22
CA SER A 49 -10.48 9.49 -16.84
C SER A 49 -10.09 10.65 -15.90
N GLY A 50 -8.82 10.72 -15.48
CA GLY A 50 -8.31 11.69 -14.51
C GLY A 50 -8.66 11.36 -13.05
N ASN A 51 -9.20 10.16 -12.81
CA ASN A 51 -9.40 9.63 -11.47
C ASN A 51 -8.24 8.72 -11.08
N THR A 52 -7.90 8.76 -9.80
CA THR A 52 -6.83 7.96 -9.22
C THR A 52 -7.41 6.89 -8.31
N TYR A 53 -6.94 5.66 -8.47
CA TYR A 53 -7.41 4.51 -7.69
C TYR A 53 -6.25 3.79 -7.02
N GLU A 54 -6.50 3.32 -5.80
CA GLU A 54 -5.55 2.49 -5.07
C GLU A 54 -5.84 1.01 -5.37
N VAL A 55 -4.78 0.26 -5.56
CA VAL A 55 -4.78 -1.16 -5.89
C VAL A 55 -3.88 -1.88 -4.89
N ASP A 56 -4.46 -2.77 -4.10
CA ASP A 56 -3.70 -3.70 -3.26
C ASP A 56 -3.55 -5.02 -4.01
N LEU A 57 -2.33 -5.36 -4.42
CA LEU A 57 -2.09 -6.64 -5.10
C LEU A 57 -2.06 -7.84 -4.16
N LEU A 58 -1.72 -7.65 -2.90
CA LEU A 58 -1.66 -8.76 -1.94
C LEU A 58 -3.06 -9.20 -1.55
N ASP A 59 -3.95 -8.22 -1.34
CA ASP A 59 -5.35 -8.47 -1.03
C ASP A 59 -6.23 -8.57 -2.29
N GLU A 60 -5.64 -8.40 -3.49
CA GLU A 60 -6.33 -8.37 -4.79
C GLU A 60 -7.52 -7.38 -4.83
N THR A 61 -7.39 -6.24 -4.16
CA THR A 61 -8.45 -5.23 -4.05
C THR A 61 -8.14 -3.97 -4.85
N CYS A 62 -9.21 -3.24 -5.22
CA CYS A 62 -9.09 -1.94 -5.85
C CYS A 62 -10.20 -0.98 -5.38
N THR A 63 -9.88 0.30 -5.21
CA THR A 63 -10.85 1.33 -4.79
C THR A 63 -11.76 1.81 -5.92
N CYS A 64 -11.63 1.26 -7.13
CA CYS A 64 -12.46 1.67 -8.27
C CYS A 64 -13.91 1.18 -8.16
N PRO A 65 -14.87 1.92 -8.78
CA PRO A 65 -16.28 1.54 -8.75
C PRO A 65 -16.57 0.14 -9.31
N ASP A 66 -15.78 -0.29 -10.30
CA ASP A 66 -15.91 -1.62 -10.89
C ASP A 66 -15.66 -2.70 -9.83
N HIS A 67 -14.55 -2.64 -9.10
CA HIS A 67 -14.23 -3.66 -8.09
C HIS A 67 -15.23 -3.67 -6.92
N GLN A 68 -15.83 -2.53 -6.60
CA GLN A 68 -16.87 -2.43 -5.55
C GLN A 68 -18.22 -3.02 -5.99
N ASN A 69 -18.46 -3.19 -7.30
CA ASN A 69 -19.71 -3.69 -7.82
C ASN A 69 -19.66 -5.22 -8.05
N PRO A 70 -20.44 -6.03 -7.31
CA PRO A 70 -20.46 -7.49 -7.43
C PRO A 70 -20.93 -8.00 -8.81
N GLU A 71 -21.65 -7.18 -9.56
CA GLU A 71 -22.15 -7.55 -10.89
C GLU A 71 -21.08 -7.40 -11.99
N THR A 72 -19.96 -6.76 -11.69
CA THR A 72 -18.88 -6.59 -12.67
C THR A 72 -17.89 -7.75 -12.61
N PRO A 73 -17.37 -8.19 -13.76
CA PRO A 73 -16.31 -9.19 -13.81
C PRO A 73 -15.05 -8.76 -13.05
N THR A 74 -14.61 -9.62 -12.14
CA THR A 74 -13.32 -9.54 -11.47
C THR A 74 -12.27 -10.33 -12.27
N PRO A 75 -10.99 -9.90 -12.32
CA PRO A 75 -10.44 -8.67 -11.73
C PRO A 75 -10.74 -7.41 -12.57
N CYS A 76 -10.81 -6.25 -11.90
CA CYS A 76 -11.04 -4.97 -12.57
C CYS A 76 -9.84 -4.58 -13.47
N LYS A 77 -10.03 -3.61 -14.37
CA LYS A 77 -8.97 -3.20 -15.30
C LYS A 77 -7.70 -2.66 -14.62
N HIS A 78 -7.83 -2.04 -13.45
CA HIS A 78 -6.70 -1.47 -12.72
C HIS A 78 -5.82 -2.58 -12.10
N LEU A 79 -6.42 -3.59 -11.46
CA LEU A 79 -5.69 -4.78 -10.99
C LEU A 79 -4.94 -5.47 -12.14
N GLN A 80 -5.61 -5.65 -13.27
CA GLN A 80 -4.97 -6.24 -14.46
C GLN A 80 -3.83 -5.37 -15.00
N ARG A 81 -3.98 -4.04 -15.00
CA ARG A 81 -2.93 -3.12 -15.43
C ARG A 81 -1.68 -3.26 -14.58
N VAL A 82 -1.83 -3.21 -13.26
CA VAL A 82 -0.70 -3.31 -12.32
C VAL A 82 0.02 -4.65 -12.50
N GLN A 83 -0.71 -5.75 -12.64
CA GLN A 83 -0.11 -7.07 -12.88
C GLN A 83 0.68 -7.10 -14.19
N LEU A 84 0.12 -6.55 -15.27
CA LEU A 84 0.79 -6.48 -16.58
C LEU A 84 2.09 -5.65 -16.52
N GLU A 85 2.08 -4.51 -15.84
CA GLU A 85 3.28 -3.67 -15.69
C GLU A 85 4.34 -4.30 -14.79
N LEU A 86 3.93 -5.05 -13.75
CA LEU A 86 4.86 -5.83 -12.93
C LEU A 86 5.50 -6.97 -13.71
N ASP A 87 4.71 -7.74 -14.44
CA ASP A 87 5.20 -8.86 -15.26
C ASP A 87 6.13 -8.37 -16.36
N ALA A 88 5.86 -7.17 -16.91
CA ALA A 88 6.74 -6.49 -17.86
C ALA A 88 7.99 -5.87 -17.22
N GLY A 89 8.07 -5.79 -15.89
CA GLY A 89 9.17 -5.15 -15.19
C GLY A 89 9.25 -3.66 -15.50
N LEU A 90 8.12 -2.96 -15.51
CA LEU A 90 8.06 -1.51 -15.74
C LEU A 90 7.88 -0.71 -14.45
N ILE A 91 7.27 -1.32 -13.43
CA ILE A 91 7.02 -0.69 -12.13
C ILE A 91 7.80 -1.35 -10.99
N PRO A 92 8.05 -0.62 -9.89
CA PRO A 92 8.70 -1.19 -8.72
C PRO A 92 7.93 -2.41 -8.19
N ARG A 93 8.67 -3.44 -7.78
CA ARG A 93 8.09 -4.64 -7.18
C ARG A 93 7.48 -4.33 -5.80
N PRO A 94 6.59 -5.18 -5.26
CA PRO A 94 6.01 -4.98 -3.92
C PRO A 94 7.02 -4.86 -2.78
N ASP A 95 8.23 -5.42 -2.96
CA ASP A 95 9.35 -5.30 -2.02
C ASP A 95 10.11 -3.96 -2.12
N GLY A 96 9.72 -3.10 -3.06
CA GLY A 96 10.30 -1.80 -3.36
C GLY A 96 11.52 -1.86 -4.28
N ARG A 97 11.85 -3.02 -4.87
CA ARG A 97 12.95 -3.10 -5.85
C ARG A 97 12.54 -2.47 -7.17
N LEU A 98 13.40 -1.60 -7.69
CA LEU A 98 13.22 -1.01 -9.01
C LEU A 98 13.43 -2.05 -10.12
N PRO A 99 12.80 -1.88 -11.29
CA PRO A 99 13.03 -2.78 -12.40
C PRO A 99 14.45 -2.70 -12.96
N GLU A 100 14.94 -3.81 -13.51
CA GLU A 100 16.30 -3.90 -14.07
C GLU A 100 16.52 -2.95 -15.25
N ILE A 101 15.46 -2.67 -16.03
CA ILE A 101 15.49 -1.72 -17.15
C ILE A 101 15.85 -0.31 -16.64
N ALA A 102 15.21 0.13 -15.55
CA ALA A 102 15.48 1.43 -14.94
C ALA A 102 16.91 1.57 -14.38
N LEU A 103 17.53 0.45 -13.99
CA LEU A 103 18.92 0.43 -13.51
C LEU A 103 19.94 0.50 -14.65
N SER A 104 19.53 0.16 -15.88
CA SER A 104 20.41 0.04 -17.04
C SER A 104 20.55 1.34 -17.83
N GLU A 105 19.51 2.17 -17.86
CA GLU A 105 19.41 3.33 -18.76
C GLU A 105 20.02 4.62 -18.19
N HIS A 106 20.37 4.63 -16.89
CA HIS A 106 20.85 5.82 -16.20
C HIS A 106 22.33 5.73 -15.84
N SER A 107 23.21 5.90 -16.84
CA SER A 107 24.55 6.43 -16.58
C SER A 107 24.43 7.94 -16.32
N LEU A 108 23.85 8.32 -15.18
CA LEU A 108 23.90 9.69 -14.70
C LEU A 108 25.38 10.08 -14.61
N ASP A 109 25.71 11.28 -15.05
CA ASP A 109 27.04 11.83 -14.83
C ASP A 109 27.34 11.73 -13.32
N ASP A 110 28.47 11.08 -13.01
CA ASP A 110 28.80 10.56 -11.67
C ASP A 110 28.69 11.64 -10.55
N LYS A 111 28.83 12.91 -10.93
CA LYS A 111 28.71 14.07 -10.02
C LYS A 111 27.27 14.45 -9.69
N SER A 112 26.35 14.41 -10.65
CA SER A 112 24.93 14.72 -10.44
C SER A 112 24.27 13.64 -9.58
N GLY A 113 24.56 12.37 -9.87
CA GLY A 113 24.10 11.24 -9.06
C GLY A 113 24.57 11.34 -7.61
N ALA A 114 25.86 11.61 -7.39
CA ALA A 114 26.41 11.77 -6.04
C ALA A 114 25.76 12.91 -5.25
N HIS A 115 25.50 14.05 -5.89
CA HIS A 115 24.85 15.18 -5.22
C HIS A 115 23.39 14.88 -4.85
N LEU A 116 22.64 14.23 -5.75
CA LEU A 116 21.28 13.78 -5.47
C LEU A 116 21.27 12.78 -4.31
N MET A 117 22.13 11.77 -4.33
CA MET A 117 22.24 10.79 -3.24
C MET A 117 22.60 11.44 -1.90
N ALA A 118 23.55 12.38 -1.89
CA ALA A 118 23.92 13.11 -0.67
C ALA A 118 22.75 13.95 -0.11
N THR A 119 22.00 14.60 -1.01
CA THR A 119 20.82 15.39 -0.65
C THR A 119 19.71 14.51 -0.08
N LEU A 120 19.38 13.40 -0.76
CA LEU A 120 18.40 12.43 -0.29
C LEU A 120 18.82 11.82 1.04
N GLY A 121 20.08 11.43 1.20
CA GLY A 121 20.62 10.89 2.46
C GLY A 121 20.48 11.87 3.63
N THR A 122 20.71 13.16 3.40
CA THR A 122 20.49 14.20 4.43
C THR A 122 19.02 14.32 4.80
N ARG A 123 18.12 14.37 3.80
CA ARG A 123 16.67 14.45 4.02
C ARG A 123 16.09 13.22 4.73
N ILE A 124 16.60 12.03 4.42
CA ILE A 124 16.20 10.79 5.10
C ILE A 124 16.57 10.89 6.58
N ARG A 125 17.81 11.26 6.90
CA ARG A 125 18.27 11.40 8.28
C ARG A 125 17.45 12.42 9.08
N GLU A 126 17.19 13.59 8.50
CA GLU A 126 16.34 14.63 9.13
C GLU A 126 14.95 14.09 9.47
N ARG A 127 14.36 13.28 8.58
CA ARG A 127 13.06 12.67 8.81
C ARG A 127 13.11 11.56 9.85
N GLU A 128 14.16 10.74 9.87
CA GLU A 128 14.35 9.70 10.88
C GLU A 128 14.47 10.30 12.29
N GLU A 129 15.20 11.40 12.45
CA GLU A 129 15.28 12.14 13.71
C GLU A 129 13.93 12.72 14.14
N ARG A 130 13.16 13.26 13.18
CA ARG A 130 11.80 13.75 13.44
C ARG A 130 10.85 12.62 13.84
N ILE A 131 10.95 11.45 13.21
CA ILE A 131 10.16 10.27 13.57
C ILE A 131 10.49 9.84 15.01
N ALA A 132 11.78 9.77 15.37
CA ALA A 132 12.20 9.42 16.72
C ALA A 132 11.65 10.42 17.77
N THR A 133 11.66 11.71 17.45
CA THR A 133 11.10 12.76 18.31
C THR A 133 9.59 12.58 18.51
N LEU A 134 8.85 12.35 17.42
CA LEU A 134 7.40 12.12 17.47
C LEU A 134 7.06 10.84 18.25
N GLN A 135 7.86 9.79 18.11
CA GLN A 135 7.68 8.54 18.86
C GLN A 135 7.87 8.74 20.36
N ALA A 136 8.88 9.53 20.77
CA ALA A 136 9.07 9.86 22.18
C ALA A 136 7.90 10.71 22.74
N GLU A 137 7.36 11.63 21.94
CA GLU A 137 6.17 12.41 22.32
C GLU A 137 4.93 11.53 22.45
N ILE A 138 4.71 10.60 21.51
CA ILE A 138 3.64 9.60 21.59
C ILE A 138 3.76 8.76 22.86
N GLN A 139 4.96 8.28 23.19
CA GLN A 139 5.21 7.50 24.42
C GLN A 139 4.91 8.31 25.67
N ALA A 140 5.33 9.57 25.73
CA ALA A 140 5.03 10.45 26.86
C ALA A 140 3.53 10.70 27.02
N LEU A 141 2.78 10.87 25.93
CA LEU A 141 1.33 11.00 25.96
C LEU A 141 0.64 9.71 26.41
N GLN A 142 1.12 8.55 25.95
CA GLN A 142 0.62 7.24 26.36
C GLN A 142 0.78 7.04 27.87
N PHE A 143 1.95 7.37 28.43
CA PHE A 143 2.18 7.33 29.87
C PHE A 143 1.14 8.18 30.65
N VAL A 144 0.85 9.40 30.18
CA VAL A 144 -0.16 10.25 30.83
C VAL A 144 -1.56 9.64 30.75
N CYS A 145 -1.92 9.02 29.62
CA CYS A 145 -3.18 8.30 29.50
C CYS A 145 -3.26 7.13 30.50
N ASP A 146 -2.21 6.30 30.57
CA ASP A 146 -2.16 5.16 31.50
C ASP A 146 -2.29 5.61 32.97
N VAL A 147 -1.68 6.75 33.33
CA VAL A 147 -1.82 7.35 34.66
C VAL A 147 -3.26 7.76 34.95
N VAL A 148 -3.90 8.43 34.00
CA VAL A 148 -5.28 8.89 34.16
C VAL A 148 -6.24 7.72 34.29
N ASP A 149 -6.04 6.66 33.52
CA ASP A 149 -6.87 5.45 33.57
C ASP A 149 -6.73 4.76 34.93
N ALA A 150 -5.51 4.53 35.42
CA ALA A 150 -5.28 3.89 36.72
C ALA A 150 -5.82 4.70 37.92
N VAL A 151 -5.73 6.04 37.87
CA VAL A 151 -6.35 6.92 38.87
C VAL A 151 -7.88 6.87 38.78
N GLY A 152 -8.43 6.80 37.57
CA GLY A 152 -9.86 6.66 37.31
C GLY A 152 -10.45 5.35 37.85
N ASP A 153 -9.67 4.27 37.79
CA ASP A 153 -10.05 2.93 38.26
C ASP A 153 -9.90 2.76 39.79
N GLY A 154 -9.35 3.76 40.49
CA GLY A 154 -9.19 3.75 41.95
C GLY A 154 -8.03 2.89 42.44
N GLU A 155 -7.07 2.57 41.57
CA GLU A 155 -5.83 1.91 41.95
C GLU A 155 -4.89 2.92 42.65
N GLU A 156 -4.14 2.45 43.66
CA GLU A 156 -3.18 3.29 44.39
C GLU A 156 -1.97 3.58 43.50
N PHE A 157 -1.99 4.76 42.87
CA PHE A 157 -1.03 5.13 41.83
C PHE A 157 0.36 5.48 42.41
N GLU A 158 1.24 4.50 42.58
CA GLU A 158 2.62 4.72 43.04
C GLU A 158 3.55 5.17 41.90
N LEU A 159 3.52 6.48 41.59
CA LEU A 159 4.39 7.17 40.62
C LEU A 159 5.88 6.82 40.69
N LYS A 160 6.38 6.45 41.87
CA LYS A 160 7.80 6.13 42.08
C LYS A 160 8.21 4.78 41.49
N GLN A 161 7.29 3.82 41.43
CA GLN A 161 7.60 2.46 40.97
C GLN A 161 7.75 2.43 39.45
N ILE A 162 6.84 3.07 38.70
CA ILE A 162 6.87 3.11 37.22
C ILE A 162 8.06 3.93 36.71
N LEU A 163 8.34 5.09 37.31
CA LEU A 163 9.53 5.89 36.93
C LEU A 163 10.83 5.11 37.14
N SER A 164 10.87 4.23 38.14
CA SER A 164 12.03 3.37 38.41
C SER A 164 12.15 2.22 37.40
N ASP A 165 11.02 1.68 36.95
CA ASP A 165 10.95 0.55 36.03
C ASP A 165 11.16 0.97 34.55
N GLU A 166 10.75 2.18 34.16
CA GLU A 166 10.89 2.69 32.78
C GLU A 166 12.22 3.45 32.55
N TYR A 167 12.73 4.19 33.55
CA TYR A 167 13.94 5.04 33.39
C TYR A 167 15.19 4.54 34.13
N GLY A 168 15.08 3.44 34.90
CA GLY A 168 16.17 2.92 35.71
C GLY A 168 16.64 3.89 36.83
N PRO A 169 17.52 3.46 37.75
CA PRO A 169 17.81 4.19 39.00
C PRO A 169 18.61 5.51 38.83
N ALA A 170 18.72 6.05 37.62
CA ALA A 170 19.48 7.25 37.32
C ALA A 170 18.59 8.51 37.37
N SER A 171 18.11 8.86 38.55
CA SER A 171 17.69 10.23 38.87
C SER A 171 17.91 10.51 40.36
N ARG A 172 19.20 10.68 40.70
CA ARG A 172 19.63 11.48 41.85
C ARG A 172 20.40 12.68 41.32
N LEU A 173 19.70 13.78 41.09
CA LEU A 173 20.21 15.14 41.16
C LEU A 173 19.23 15.96 42.01
#